data_AF-A0A3R9NU30-F1
#
_entry.id   AF-A0A3R9NU30-F1
#
_cell.length_a   1.000
_cell.length_b   1.000
_cell.length_c   1.000
_cell.angle_alpha   90.00
_cell.angle_beta   90.00
_cell.angle_gamma   90.00
#
_symmetry.space_group_name_H-M   'P 1'
#
loop_
_entity.id
_entity.type
_entity.pdbx_description
1 polymer ?
#
loop_
_entity_poly.entity_id
_entity_poly.type
_entity_poly.pdbx_seq_one_letter_code
_entity_poly.pdbx_strand_id
1 'polypeptide(L)'
;MIVLSNISTWQVYPEEIAKRAGLNYRTVLKHFEKLKQAGYLREIKVSFGRGTGSRIFRFFSDRKISEFSFQIMQERLFAELRSQGLQV
;
A
#
# COMPACT_ATOMS: atom_id res chain seq x y z
N MET A 1 9.47 -9.23 -10.52
CA MET A 1 8.78 -8.74 -9.30
C MET A 1 7.65 -7.84 -9.76
N ILE A 2 6.41 -8.30 -9.65
CA ILE A 2 5.25 -7.46 -9.93
C ILE A 2 4.92 -6.77 -8.61
N VAL A 3 5.28 -5.50 -8.51
CA VAL A 3 4.85 -4.66 -7.40
C VAL A 3 3.48 -4.14 -7.81
N LEU A 4 2.45 -4.47 -7.03
CA LEU A 4 1.16 -3.78 -7.13
C LEU A 4 1.40 -2.35 -6.60
N SER A 5 1.93 -1.48 -7.46
CA SER A 5 2.16 -0.07 -7.14
C SER A 5 0.89 0.72 -7.38
N ASN A 6 0.74 1.76 -6.58
CA ASN A 6 -0.50 2.51 -6.39
C ASN A 6 -0.76 3.53 -7.52
N ILE A 7 -0.86 3.05 -8.76
CA ILE A 7 -1.56 3.77 -9.83
C ILE A 7 -3.03 3.85 -9.40
N SER A 8 -3.77 4.90 -9.77
CA SER A 8 -5.19 5.11 -9.38
C SER A 8 -6.11 3.89 -9.56
N THR A 9 -5.74 2.94 -10.42
CA THR A 9 -6.45 1.68 -10.69
C THR A 9 -6.00 0.48 -9.82
N TRP A 10 -4.88 0.55 -9.10
CA TRP A 10 -4.23 -0.58 -8.40
C TRP A 10 -4.14 -0.40 -6.88
N GLN A 11 -4.84 0.58 -6.30
CA GLN A 11 -4.87 0.75 -4.85
C GLN A 11 -5.57 -0.41 -4.14
N VAL A 12 -4.89 -0.95 -3.12
CA VAL A 12 -5.46 -2.03 -2.29
C VAL A 12 -6.31 -1.44 -1.17
N TYR A 13 -7.63 -1.55 -1.34
CA TYR A 13 -8.67 -1.18 -0.37
C TYR A 13 -9.20 -2.43 0.35
N PRO A 14 -8.87 -2.64 1.64
CA PRO A 14 -9.33 -3.83 2.37
C PRO A 14 -10.86 -3.93 2.47
N GLU A 15 -11.57 -2.81 2.46
CA GLU A 15 -13.04 -2.71 2.44
C GLU A 15 -13.64 -3.28 1.15
N GLU A 16 -13.05 -2.97 0.00
CA GLU A 16 -13.50 -3.49 -1.29
C GLU A 16 -13.20 -4.99 -1.40
N ILE A 17 -12.04 -5.44 -0.89
CA ILE A 17 -11.71 -6.87 -0.83
C ILE A 17 -12.71 -7.60 0.07
N ALA A 18 -13.01 -7.05 1.24
CA ALA A 18 -13.98 -7.64 2.17
C ALA A 18 -15.35 -7.78 1.50
N LYS A 19 -15.83 -6.71 0.86
CA LYS A 19 -17.11 -6.71 0.13
C LYS A 19 -17.15 -7.75 -0.99
N ARG A 20 -16.10 -7.82 -1.83
CA ARG A 20 -16.04 -8.74 -2.99
C ARG A 20 -15.82 -10.19 -2.59
N ALA A 21 -15.10 -10.43 -1.49
CA ALA A 21 -14.83 -11.77 -0.98
C ALA A 21 -15.96 -12.28 -0.05
N GLY A 22 -16.97 -11.47 0.27
CA GLY A 22 -17.99 -11.83 1.26
C GLY A 22 -17.43 -12.02 2.67
N LEU A 23 -16.32 -11.35 3.00
CA LEU A 23 -15.63 -11.45 4.27
C LEU A 23 -15.88 -10.22 5.15
N ASN A 24 -15.72 -10.39 6.47
CA ASN A 24 -15.67 -9.24 7.36
C ASN A 24 -14.38 -8.43 7.12
N TYR A 25 -14.49 -7.11 7.07
CA TYR A 25 -13.35 -6.18 6.98
C TYR A 25 -12.23 -6.49 8.00
N ARG A 26 -12.59 -6.80 9.25
CA ARG A 26 -11.64 -7.17 10.30
C ARG A 26 -10.86 -8.45 9.96
N THR A 27 -11.49 -9.39 9.26
CA THR A 27 -10.84 -10.62 8.80
C THR A 27 -9.74 -10.29 7.79
N VAL A 28 -10.05 -9.43 6.81
CA VAL A 28 -9.06 -8.99 5.80
C VAL A 28 -7.88 -8.30 6.47
N LEU A 29 -8.13 -7.37 7.40
CA LEU A 29 -7.05 -6.71 8.15
C LEU A 29 -6.17 -7.70 8.93
N LYS A 30 -6.78 -8.72 9.57
CA LYS A 30 -6.04 -9.76 10.28
C LYS A 30 -5.12 -10.55 9.34
N HIS A 31 -5.56 -10.84 8.12
CA HIS A 31 -4.71 -11.49 7.11
C HIS A 31 -3.60 -10.57 6.62
N PHE A 32 -3.87 -9.28 6.43
CA PHE A 32 -2.86 -8.31 6.04
C PHE A 32 -1.76 -8.19 7.09
N GLU A 33 -2.13 -8.15 8.37
CA GLU A 33 -1.16 -8.10 9.46
C GLU A 33 -0.26 -9.35 9.49
N LYS A 34 -0.81 -10.54 9.23
CA LYS A 34 0.00 -11.77 9.08
C LYS A 34 0.99 -11.68 7.92
N LEU A 35 0.56 -11.15 6.76
CA LEU A 35 1.43 -10.97 5.60
C LEU A 35 2.53 -9.93 5.87
N LYS A 36 2.21 -8.89 6.63
CA LYS A 36 3.16 -7.84 7.03
C LYS A 36 4.24 -8.40 7.94
N GLN A 37 3.85 -9.17 8.95
CA GLN A 37 4.77 -9.85 9.86
C GLN A 37 5.66 -10.88 9.13
N ALA A 38 5.10 -11.55 8.13
CA ALA A 38 5.85 -12.50 7.30
C ALA A 38 6.76 -11.83 6.24
N GLY A 39 6.66 -10.51 6.05
CA GLY A 39 7.48 -9.73 5.12
C GLY A 39 6.95 -9.68 3.68
N TYR A 40 5.71 -10.11 3.43
CA TYR A 40 5.07 -10.12 2.11
C TYR A 40 4.19 -8.89 1.85
N LEU A 41 3.95 -8.09 2.90
CA LEU A 41 3.24 -6.82 2.83
C LEU A 41 4.07 -5.71 3.48
N ARG A 42 4.19 -4.57 2.81
CA ARG A 42 4.69 -3.33 3.39
C ARG A 42 3.67 -2.20 3.17
N GLU A 43 3.62 -1.27 4.11
CA GLU A 43 2.69 -0.16 4.07
C GLU A 43 3.45 1.17 4.21
N ILE A 44 3.06 2.18 3.43
CA ILE A 44 3.58 3.55 3.52
C ILE A 44 2.40 4.46 3.81
N LYS A 45 2.44 5.16 4.95
CA LYS A 45 1.48 6.21 5.26
C LYS A 45 2.01 7.54 4.71
N VAL A 46 1.26 8.14 3.80
CA VAL A 46 1.61 9.42 3.19
C VAL A 46 0.60 10.47 3.64
N SER A 47 1.09 11.61 4.11
CA SER A 47 0.31 12.78 4.48
C SER A 47 0.43 13.83 3.39
N PHE A 48 -0.69 14.42 2.97
CA PHE A 48 -0.73 15.38 1.85
C PHE A 48 -0.85 16.85 2.33
N GLY A 49 -0.35 17.15 3.54
CA GLY A 49 -0.39 18.49 4.13
C GLY A 49 -1.62 18.76 5.02
N ARG A 50 -1.77 20.02 5.46
CA ARG A 50 -2.83 20.46 6.38
C ARG A 50 -4.20 20.38 5.70
N GLY A 51 -5.10 19.55 6.23
CA GLY A 51 -6.51 19.45 5.81
C GLY A 51 -6.80 18.43 4.72
N THR A 52 -5.78 17.94 4.00
CA THR A 52 -5.93 17.03 2.85
C THR A 52 -6.00 15.54 3.24
N GLY A 53 -5.77 15.23 4.52
CA GLY A 53 -5.81 13.87 5.06
C GLY A 53 -4.53 13.07 4.80
N SER A 54 -4.57 11.80 5.21
CA SER A 54 -3.48 10.83 4.99
C SER A 54 -4.00 9.60 4.29
N ARG A 55 -3.21 9.01 3.38
CA ARG A 55 -3.53 7.74 2.73
C ARG A 55 -2.48 6.69 3.04
N ILE A 56 -2.91 5.44 3.09
CA ILE A 56 -2.04 4.28 3.27
C ILE A 56 -1.88 3.58 1.93
N PHE A 57 -0.63 3.47 1.50
CA PHE A 57 -0.19 2.77 0.29
C PHE A 57 0.30 1.39 0.72
N ARG A 58 -0.13 0.33 0.03
CA ARG A 58 0.16 -1.05 0.39
C ARG A 58 0.86 -1.76 -0.75
N PHE A 59 1.96 -2.43 -0.45
CA PHE A 59 2.79 -3.16 -1.40
C PHE A 59 2.79 -4.64 -1.03
N PHE A 60 2.33 -5.48 -1.95
CA PHE A 60 2.36 -6.93 -1.82
C PHE A 60 3.40 -7.53 -2.75
N SER A 61 4.05 -8.60 -2.30
CA SER A 61 4.89 -9.44 -3.16
C SER A 61 4.75 -10.90 -2.75
N ASP A 62 4.86 -11.77 -3.75
CA ASP A 62 5.06 -13.22 -3.62
C ASP A 62 6.38 -13.59 -2.92
N ARG A 63 7.35 -12.67 -2.88
CA ARG A 63 8.62 -12.82 -2.17
C ARG A 63 8.70 -11.83 -1.02
N LYS A 64 9.55 -12.14 -0.03
CA LYS A 64 9.82 -11.21 1.06
C LYS A 64 10.37 -9.90 0.50
N ILE A 65 9.74 -8.80 0.89
CA ILE A 65 10.15 -7.46 0.50
C ILE A 65 11.38 -7.11 1.33
N SER A 66 12.55 -7.08 0.69
CA SER A 66 13.79 -6.60 1.32
C SER A 66 13.70 -5.10 1.59
N GLU A 67 14.49 -4.61 2.55
CA GLU A 67 14.52 -3.19 2.89
C GLU A 67 14.98 -2.34 1.69
N PHE A 68 16.00 -2.80 0.96
CA PHE A 68 16.47 -2.13 -0.26
C PHE A 68 15.37 -2.04 -1.33
N SER A 69 14.65 -3.14 -1.57
CA SER A 69 13.52 -3.13 -2.50
C SER A 69 12.41 -2.20 -2.04
N PHE A 70 12.14 -2.16 -0.73
CA PHE A 70 11.13 -1.27 -0.16
C PHE A 70 11.48 0.20 -0.34
N GLN A 71 12.74 0.58 -0.12
CA GLN A 71 13.21 1.94 -0.33
C GLN A 71 13.03 2.39 -1.80
N ILE A 72 13.40 1.54 -2.76
CA ILE A 72 13.19 1.84 -4.19
C ILE A 72 11.69 2.02 -4.49
N MET A 73 10.82 1.17 -3.93
CA MET A 73 9.37 1.31 -4.12
C MET A 73 8.83 2.62 -3.51
N GLN A 74 9.34 3.03 -2.35
CA GLN A 74 8.99 4.28 -1.70
C GLN A 74 9.40 5.50 -2.53
N GLU A 75 10.64 5.51 -3.04
CA GLU A 75 11.13 6.60 -3.91
C GLU A 75 10.30 6.74 -5.17
N ARG A 76 9.96 5.62 -5.83
CA ARG A 76 9.09 5.60 -7.01
C ARG A 76 7.70 6.13 -6.70
N LEU A 77 7.12 5.71 -5.57
CA LEU A 77 5.82 6.21 -5.14
C LEU A 77 5.84 7.73 -4.96
N PHE A 78 6.83 8.27 -4.26
CA PHE A 78 6.92 9.71 -4.03
C PHE A 78 7.20 10.49 -5.31
N ALA A 79 8.00 9.95 -6.23
CA ALA A 79 8.21 10.55 -7.55
C ALA A 79 6.88 10.64 -8.33
N GLU A 80 6.08 9.57 -8.32
CA GLU A 80 4.77 9.54 -8.98
C GLU A 80 3.79 10.53 -8.33
N LEU A 81 3.67 10.54 -7.00
CA LEU A 81 2.79 11.46 -6.29
C LEU A 81 3.18 12.94 -6.53
N ARG A 82 4.48 13.26 -6.58
CA ARG A 82 4.96 14.61 -6.92
C ARG A 82 4.62 14.99 -8.36
N SER A 83 4.73 14.04 -9.30
CA SER A 83 4.32 14.28 -10.69
C SER A 83 2.83 14.61 -10.83
N GLN A 84 2.00 14.13 -9.89
CA GLN A 84 0.57 14.44 -9.80
C GLN A 84 0.29 15.76 -9.04
N GLY A 85 1.33 16.54 -8.68
CA GLY A 85 1.19 17.82 -7.98
C GLY A 85 0.92 17.71 -6.48
N LEU A 86 1.04 16.51 -5.89
CA LEU A 86 0.84 16.30 -4.46
C LEU A 86 2.11 16.67 -3.68
N GLN A 87 1.95 17.42 -2.59
CA GLN A 87 3.05 17.72 -1.65
C GLN A 87 3.26 16.52 -0.72
N VAL A 88 4.29 15.72 -1.02
CA VAL A 88 4.68 14.49 -0.28
C VAL A 88 6.18 14.37 -0.03
#